data_AF-A0A159Z6F4-F1
#
_entry.id   AF-A0A159Z6F4-F1
#
_cell.length_a   1.000
_cell.length_b   1.000
_cell.length_c   1.000
_cell.angle_alpha   90.00
_cell.angle_beta   90.00
_cell.angle_gamma   90.00
#
_symmetry.space_group_name_H-M   'P 1'
#
loop_
_entity.id
_entity.type
_entity.pdbx_description
1 polymer ?
#
loop_
_entity_poly.entity_id
_entity_poly.type
_entity_poly.pdbx_seq_one_letter_code
_entity_poly.pdbx_strand_id
1 'polypeptide(L)'
;MANPLAGLPPRLLRTKEAARFLGISLRTLEKHRTYGTGPTYRKIGGRVLYAVEDLQAWSEIGARKSTREETAGRVFPARPLTPDERGEQ
;
A
#
# COMPACT_ATOMS: atom_id res chain seq x y z
N MET A 1 24.20 9.05 -2.49
CA MET A 1 23.76 9.95 -3.57
C MET A 1 22.40 10.52 -3.17
N ALA A 2 22.25 11.85 -3.15
CA ALA A 2 20.99 12.49 -2.79
C ALA A 2 19.95 12.23 -3.89
N ASN A 3 18.73 11.83 -3.50
CA ASN A 3 17.62 11.67 -4.43
C ASN A 3 17.30 13.06 -5.04
N PRO A 4 17.47 13.29 -6.35
CA PRO A 4 17.23 14.60 -6.99
C PRO A 4 15.76 15.04 -6.93
N LEU A 5 14.87 14.18 -6.43
CA LEU A 5 13.46 14.46 -6.22
C LEU A 5 13.12 14.92 -4.79
N ALA A 6 14.09 14.99 -3.88
CA ALA A 6 13.87 15.26 -2.44
C ALA A 6 13.31 16.67 -2.12
N GLY A 7 13.21 17.57 -3.11
CA GLY A 7 12.57 18.89 -2.97
C GLY A 7 11.33 19.08 -3.86
N LEU A 8 10.93 18.06 -4.62
CA LEU A 8 9.72 18.13 -5.45
C LEU A 8 8.49 17.75 -4.61
N PRO A 9 7.31 18.32 -4.92
CA PRO A 9 6.08 17.94 -4.23
C PRO A 9 5.85 16.43 -4.37
N PRO A 10 5.32 15.77 -3.32
CA PRO A 10 5.13 14.33 -3.32
C PRO A 10 4.28 13.91 -4.52
N ARG A 11 4.78 12.94 -5.29
CA ARG A 11 4.10 12.48 -6.49
C ARG A 11 2.87 11.67 -6.07
N LEU A 12 1.70 12.28 -6.23
CA LEU A 12 0.41 11.67 -5.90
C LEU A 12 -0.17 10.98 -7.14
N LEU A 13 -0.50 9.70 -6.99
CA LEU A 13 -1.13 8.86 -7.99
C LEU A 13 -2.61 8.65 -7.67
N ARG A 14 -3.45 8.58 -8.70
CA ARG A 14 -4.84 8.14 -8.55
C ARG A 14 -4.90 6.62 -8.40
N THR A 15 -6.02 6.09 -7.90
CA THR A 15 -6.23 4.64 -7.70
C THR A 15 -5.86 3.79 -8.92
N LYS A 16 -6.19 4.24 -10.15
CA LYS A 16 -5.84 3.52 -11.38
C LYS A 16 -4.33 3.43 -11.60
N GLU A 17 -3.62 4.53 -11.38
CA GLU A 17 -2.16 4.60 -11.54
C GLU A 17 -1.46 3.84 -10.42
N ALA A 18 -1.95 3.95 -9.18
CA ALA A 18 -1.44 3.21 -8.04
C ALA A 18 -1.58 1.69 -8.21
N ALA A 19 -2.73 1.23 -8.72
CA ALA A 19 -2.94 -0.19 -9.02
C ALA A 19 -1.96 -0.69 -10.09
N ARG A 20 -1.74 0.12 -11.15
CA ARG A 20 -0.75 -0.17 -12.19
C ARG A 20 0.68 -0.18 -11.64
N PHE A 21 1.01 0.75 -10.75
CA PHE A 21 2.32 0.82 -10.09
C PHE A 21 2.62 -0.45 -9.29
N LEU A 22 1.63 -0.95 -8.55
CA LEU A 22 1.73 -2.17 -7.75
C LEU A 22 1.56 -3.47 -8.55
N GLY A 23 1.16 -3.40 -9.83
CA GLY A 23 0.88 -4.59 -10.66
C GLY A 23 -0.37 -5.37 -10.25
N ILE A 24 -1.30 -4.77 -9.50
CA ILE A 24 -2.56 -5.39 -9.08
C ILE A 24 -3.77 -4.77 -9.78
N SER A 25 -4.91 -5.47 -9.77
CA SER A 25 -6.14 -4.92 -10.34
C SER A 25 -6.67 -3.73 -9.51
N LEU A 26 -7.33 -2.78 -10.19
CA LEU A 26 -8.00 -1.65 -9.52
C LEU A 26 -8.95 -2.14 -8.42
N ARG A 27 -9.76 -3.15 -8.74
CA ARG A 27 -10.75 -3.73 -7.81
C ARG A 27 -10.09 -4.35 -6.59
N THR A 28 -8.90 -4.94 -6.74
CA THR A 28 -8.10 -5.46 -5.62
C THR A 28 -7.61 -4.32 -4.72
N LEU A 29 -7.10 -3.23 -5.31
CA LEU A 29 -6.66 -2.07 -4.53
C LEU A 29 -7.83 -1.38 -3.80
N GLU A 30 -9.00 -1.31 -4.42
CA GLU A 30 -10.22 -0.81 -3.78
C GLU A 30 -10.64 -1.66 -2.59
N LYS A 31 -10.54 -2.99 -2.69
CA LYS A 31 -10.79 -3.90 -1.56
C LYS A 31 -9.78 -3.69 -0.43
N HIS A 32 -8.49 -3.59 -0.75
CA HIS A 32 -7.46 -3.27 0.24
C HIS A 32 -7.75 -1.97 0.98
N ARG A 33 -8.29 -0.96 0.29
CA ARG A 33 -8.75 0.29 0.92
C ARG A 33 -9.92 0.06 1.88
N THR A 34 -10.91 -0.72 1.47
CA THR A 34 -12.10 -1.01 2.31
C THR A 34 -11.74 -1.81 3.55
N TYR A 35 -10.82 -2.77 3.45
CA TYR A 35 -10.44 -3.63 4.56
C TYR A 35 -9.30 -3.08 5.42
N GLY A 36 -8.68 -1.96 5.02
CA GLY A 36 -7.53 -1.40 5.72
C GLY A 36 -6.24 -2.20 5.56
N THR A 37 -6.18 -3.16 4.63
CA THR A 37 -4.99 -4.00 4.36
C THR A 37 -4.07 -3.43 3.28
N GLY A 38 -4.40 -2.24 2.76
CA GLY A 38 -3.72 -1.58 1.66
C GLY A 38 -2.71 -0.51 2.06
N PRO A 39 -2.05 0.09 1.05
CA PRO A 39 -1.19 1.25 1.26
C PRO A 39 -1.98 2.45 1.77
N THR A 40 -1.29 3.36 2.47
CA THR A 40 -1.87 4.61 2.96
C THR A 40 -2.47 5.43 1.82
N TYR A 41 -3.73 5.82 1.97
CA TYR A 41 -4.43 6.65 1.01
C TYR A 41 -4.76 8.02 1.62
N ARG A 42 -4.88 9.04 0.77
CA ARG A 42 -5.27 10.40 1.14
C ARG A 42 -6.58 10.75 0.44
N LYS A 43 -7.56 11.20 1.20
CA LYS A 43 -8.86 11.64 0.67
C LYS A 43 -8.84 13.15 0.48
N ILE A 44 -8.88 13.62 -0.77
CA ILE A 44 -8.82 15.05 -1.12
C ILE A 44 -10.02 15.36 -2.02
N GLY A 45 -10.98 16.15 -1.51
CA GLY A 45 -12.12 16.65 -2.30
C GLY A 45 -12.92 15.56 -3.03
N GLY A 46 -13.11 14.40 -2.39
CA GLY A 46 -13.81 13.25 -2.97
C GLY A 46 -12.94 12.30 -3.82
N ARG A 47 -11.69 12.68 -4.10
CA ARG A 47 -10.72 11.81 -4.79
C ARG A 47 -9.86 11.06 -3.78
N VAL A 48 -9.45 9.85 -4.16
CA VAL A 48 -8.49 9.05 -3.40
C VAL A 48 -7.17 9.05 -4.12
N LEU A 49 -6.12 9.50 -3.42
CA LEU A 49 -4.77 9.61 -3.91
C LEU A 49 -3.81 8.79 -3.05
N TYR A 50 -2.76 8.29 -3.67
CA TYR A 50 -1.68 7.55 -3.03
C TYR A 50 -0.37 8.28 -3.32
N ALA A 51 0.49 8.50 -2.32
CA ALA A 51 1.85 8.92 -2.65
C ALA A 51 2.63 7.70 -3.12
N VAL A 52 3.55 7.89 -4.07
CA VAL A 52 4.44 6.83 -4.52
C VAL A 52 5.20 6.23 -3.34
N GLU A 53 5.64 7.06 -2.39
CA GLU A 53 6.37 6.63 -1.19
C GLU A 53 5.55 5.65 -0.33
N ASP A 54 4.25 5.91 -0.14
CA ASP A 54 3.37 4.99 0.61
C ASP A 54 3.16 3.66 -0.14
N LEU A 55 3.09 3.71 -1.47
CA LEU A 55 2.99 2.50 -2.30
C LEU A 55 4.27 1.66 -2.22
N GLN A 56 5.43 2.32 -2.26
CA GLN A 56 6.73 1.67 -2.10
C GLN A 56 6.87 1.05 -0.71
N ALA A 57 6.62 1.84 0.35
CA ALA A 57 6.67 1.34 1.71
C ALA A 57 5.76 0.13 1.92
N TRP A 58 4.53 0.16 1.39
CA TRP A 58 3.62 -0.98 1.47
C TRP A 58 4.11 -2.20 0.67
N SER A 59 4.73 -1.99 -0.49
CA SER A 59 5.38 -3.08 -1.23
C SER A 59 6.57 -3.66 -0.49
N GLU A 60 7.33 -2.83 0.23
CA GLU A 60 8.49 -3.24 1.03
C GLU A 60 8.08 -4.06 2.25
N ILE A 61 6.92 -3.80 2.86
CA ILE A 61 6.35 -4.65 3.92
C ILE A 61 6.25 -6.11 3.43
N GLY A 62 5.75 -6.31 2.22
CA GLY A 62 5.58 -7.63 1.61
C GLY A 62 6.84 -8.21 0.97
N ALA A 63 7.95 -7.47 0.93
CA ALA A 63 9.19 -7.93 0.32
C ALA A 63 9.81 -9.04 1.17
N ARG A 64 10.09 -10.18 0.54
CA ARG A 64 10.77 -11.32 1.17
C ARG A 64 12.04 -11.62 0.40
N LYS A 65 13.17 -11.75 1.10
CA LYS A 65 14.43 -12.20 0.49
C LYS A 65 14.57 -13.72 0.51
N SER A 66 13.88 -14.38 1.43
CA SER A 66 13.89 -15.83 1.59
C SER A 66 12.50 -16.33 1.97
N THR A 67 12.13 -17.51 1.47
CA THR A 67 10.86 -18.18 1.79
C THR A 67 10.73 -18.57 3.26
N ARG A 68 11.82 -18.50 4.04
CA ARG A 68 11.87 -18.74 5.50
C ARG A 68 11.98 -17.47 6.33
N GLU A 69 11.93 -16.29 5.71
CA GLU A 69 12.08 -15.02 6.42
C GLU A 69 10.80 -14.68 7.18
N GLU A 70 10.80 -14.96 8.48
CA GLU A 70 9.65 -14.74 9.39
C GLU A 70 9.50 -13.25 9.78
N THR A 71 10.55 -12.45 9.67
CA THR A 71 10.60 -11.06 10.18
C THR A 71 9.92 -10.03 9.29
N ALA A 72 9.78 -10.29 7.98
CA ALA A 72 9.18 -9.28 7.10
C ALA A 72 7.69 -9.08 7.43
N GLY A 73 7.18 -7.88 7.17
CA GLY A 73 5.82 -7.50 7.49
C GLY A 73 4.78 -8.28 6.69
N ARG A 74 3.59 -8.51 7.26
CA ARG A 74 2.54 -9.28 6.59
C ARG A 74 1.62 -8.34 5.83
N VAL A 75 1.69 -8.36 4.50
CA VAL A 75 0.63 -7.77 3.66
C VAL A 75 -0.53 -8.76 3.63
N PHE A 76 -1.63 -8.39 4.29
CA PHE A 76 -2.81 -9.24 4.32
C PHE A 76 -3.53 -9.23 2.97
N PRO A 77 -4.14 -10.36 2.56
CA PRO A 77 -4.95 -10.39 1.36
C PRO A 77 -6.11 -9.39 1.42
N ALA A 78 -6.64 -9.02 0.25
CA ALA A 78 -7.78 -8.12 0.11
C ALA A 78 -9.12 -8.79 0.53
N ARG A 79 -9.18 -9.25 1.79
CA ARG A 79 -10.34 -9.84 2.47
C ARG A 79 -10.53 -9.15 3.83
N PRO A 80 -11.72 -9.26 4.44
CA PRO A 80 -11.92 -8.85 5.82
C PRO A 80 -10.89 -9.57 6.71
N LEU A 81 -10.15 -8.78 7.50
CA LEU A 81 -9.30 -9.30 8.55
C LEU A 81 -10.19 -9.96 9.62
N THR A 82 -9.77 -11.11 10.14
CA THR A 82 -10.40 -11.67 11.34
C THR A 82 -10.08 -10.76 12.54
N PRO A 83 -10.86 -10.83 13.65
CA PRO A 83 -10.59 -10.05 14.86
C PRO A 83 -9.16 -10.26 15.40
N ASP A 84 -8.70 -11.52 15.35
CA ASP A 84 -7.33 -11.92 15.72
C ASP A 84 -6.26 -11.23 14.84
N GLU A 85 -6.50 -11.14 13.53
CA GLU A 85 -5.59 -10.47 12.59
C GLU A 85 -5.62 -8.93 12.70
N ARG A 86 -6.67 -8.33 13.27
CA ARG A 86 -6.75 -6.87 13.49
C ARG A 86 -5.98 -6.41 14.73
N GLY A 87 -5.52 -7.33 15.58
CA GLY A 87 -4.87 -6.99 16.84
C GLY A 87 -5.82 -6.44 17.90
N GLU A 88 -7.12 -6.77 17.82
CA GLU A 88 -8.08 -6.49 18.89
C GLU A 88 -7.89 -7.53 20.02
N GLN A 89 -6.96 -7.25 20.92
CA GLN A 89 -6.94 -7.77 22.30
C GLN A 89 -6.98 -6.60 23.28
#